data_AF-A0A7C0TY11-F1
#
_entry.id   AF-A0A7C0TY11-F1
#
_cell.length_a   1.000
_cell.length_b   1.000
_cell.length_c   1.000
_cell.angle_alpha   90.00
_cell.angle_beta   90.00
_cell.angle_gamma   90.00
#
_symmetry.space_group_name_H-M   'P 1'
#
loop_
_entity.id
_entity.type
_entity.pdbx_description
1 polymer ?
#
loop_
_entity_poly.entity_id
_entity_poly.type
_entity_poly.pdbx_seq_one_letter_code
_entity_poly.pdbx_strand_id
1 'polypeptide(L)'
;MPFIRKRELVIYYILSKHYGINGKFNIGDAYDVFKWALSRKVFRNVIKRLVKYGLIERLDRYVYVIKPLDNYLDKLMYGFLCSKLMRYAKSIDGQITCYSDEFVITLKDSKELDLIKWVLDRISLFGVKVRVHLPPQKSQQQS
;
A
#
# COMPACT_ATOMS: atom_id res chain seq x y z
N MET A 1 -4.29 5.25 5.10
CA MET A 1 -3.22 4.72 5.98
C MET A 1 -2.45 5.92 6.54
N PRO A 2 -2.20 6.02 7.87
CA PRO A 2 -1.47 7.16 8.40
C PRO A 2 0.01 7.09 8.03
N PHE A 3 0.63 8.26 7.80
CA PHE A 3 2.06 8.36 7.55
C PHE A 3 2.85 7.91 8.79
N ILE A 4 3.95 7.19 8.57
CA ILE A 4 4.84 6.72 9.63
C ILE A 4 5.48 7.92 10.33
N ARG A 5 5.58 7.89 11.66
CA ARG A 5 6.25 8.96 12.40
C ARG A 5 7.76 8.84 12.28
N LYS A 6 8.49 9.97 12.30
CA LYS A 6 9.96 10.00 12.24
C LYS A 6 10.63 9.00 13.19
N ARG A 7 10.17 8.94 14.46
CA ARG A 7 10.69 7.99 15.46
C ARG A 7 10.52 6.53 15.05
N GLU A 8 9.35 6.18 14.51
CA GLU A 8 9.04 4.81 14.10
C GLU A 8 9.88 4.39 12.90
N LEU A 9 10.06 5.29 11.94
CA LEU A 9 10.91 5.07 10.78
C LEU A 9 12.37 4.84 11.18
N VAL A 10 12.91 5.65 12.11
CA VAL A 10 14.27 5.47 12.63
C VAL A 10 14.42 4.14 13.35
N ILE A 11 13.46 3.76 14.19
CA ILE A 11 13.50 2.47 14.89
C ILE A 11 13.43 1.30 13.91
N TYR A 12 12.55 1.37 12.91
CA TYR A 12 12.51 0.39 11.81
C TYR A 12 13.86 0.28 11.09
N TYR A 13 14.48 1.42 10.77
CA TYR A 13 15.76 1.45 10.08
C TYR A 13 16.89 0.83 10.92
N ILE A 14 16.93 1.10 12.22
CA ILE A 14 17.91 0.49 13.11
C ILE A 14 17.67 -1.02 13.21
N LEU A 15 16.41 -1.45 13.35
CA LEU A 15 16.07 -2.87 13.35
C LEU A 15 16.50 -3.55 12.05
N SER A 16 16.25 -2.94 10.89
CA SER A 16 16.60 -3.52 9.59
C SER A 16 18.10 -3.58 9.35
N LYS A 17 18.86 -2.63 9.88
CA LYS A 17 20.33 -2.68 9.87
C LYS A 17 20.89 -3.75 10.80
N HIS A 18 20.25 -3.97 11.96
CA HIS A 18 20.74 -4.91 12.94
C HIS A 18 20.39 -6.37 12.62
N TYR A 19 19.16 -6.62 12.18
CA TYR A 19 18.64 -7.98 11.93
C TYR A 19 18.54 -8.34 10.44
N GLY A 20 18.71 -7.38 9.54
CA GLY A 20 18.55 -7.58 8.09
C GLY A 20 17.11 -7.53 7.61
N ILE A 21 16.92 -7.20 6.32
CA ILE A 21 15.61 -7.32 5.65
C ILE A 21 15.25 -8.81 5.53
N ASN A 22 14.00 -9.15 5.80
CA ASN A 22 13.51 -10.54 5.95
C ASN A 22 14.14 -11.33 7.11
N GLY A 23 14.97 -10.67 7.93
CA GLY A 23 15.53 -11.25 9.14
C GLY A 23 14.49 -11.35 10.26
N LYS A 24 14.68 -12.33 11.14
CA LYS A 24 13.83 -12.57 12.31
C LYS A 24 14.48 -11.99 13.56
N PHE A 25 13.67 -11.49 14.49
CA PHE A 25 14.14 -11.04 15.79
C PHE A 25 13.15 -11.36 16.91
N ASN A 26 13.68 -11.57 18.12
CA ASN A 26 12.88 -11.61 19.33
C ASN A 26 12.67 -10.18 19.86
N ILE A 27 11.47 -9.86 20.33
CA ILE A 27 11.15 -8.52 20.87
C ILE A 27 11.94 -8.16 22.14
N GLY A 28 12.37 -9.16 22.92
CA GLY A 28 13.23 -8.98 24.09
C GLY A 28 14.61 -8.48 23.69
N ASP A 29 15.30 -9.25 22.85
CA ASP A 29 16.64 -8.93 22.33
C ASP A 29 16.64 -7.59 21.58
N ALA A 30 15.59 -7.35 20.78
CA ALA A 30 15.42 -6.07 20.12
C ALA A 30 15.26 -4.93 21.13
N TYR A 31 14.52 -5.11 22.22
CA TYR A 31 14.41 -4.07 23.25
C TYR A 31 15.77 -3.79 23.92
N ASP A 32 16.62 -4.80 24.11
CA ASP A 32 17.95 -4.58 24.68
C ASP A 32 18.82 -3.64 23.84
N VAL A 33 18.63 -3.61 22.51
CA VAL A 33 19.28 -2.65 21.60
C VAL A 33 18.78 -1.20 21.83
N PHE A 34 17.53 -1.02 22.26
CA PHE A 34 16.90 0.30 22.39
C PHE A 34 16.68 0.78 23.84
N LYS A 35 16.96 -0.04 24.85
CA LYS A 35 16.65 0.27 26.25
C LYS A 35 17.33 1.53 26.78
N TRP A 36 18.44 1.95 26.16
CA TRP A 36 19.13 3.21 26.47
C TRP A 36 18.38 4.45 25.96
N ALA A 37 17.52 4.32 24.95
CA ALA A 37 16.81 5.43 24.32
C ALA A 37 15.30 5.43 24.58
N LEU A 38 14.71 4.26 24.84
CA LEU A 38 13.26 4.07 24.90
C LEU A 38 12.86 3.26 26.12
N SER A 39 11.77 3.65 26.76
CA SER A 39 11.12 2.77 27.74
C SER A 39 10.47 1.57 27.05
N ARG A 40 10.34 0.47 27.79
CA ARG A 40 9.71 -0.77 27.30
C ARG A 40 8.30 -0.56 26.74
N LYS A 41 7.52 0.32 27.36
CA LYS A 41 6.18 0.69 26.91
C LYS A 41 6.22 1.40 25.56
N VAL A 42 7.13 2.37 25.39
CA VAL A 42 7.27 3.12 24.14
C VAL A 42 7.73 2.20 23.01
N PHE A 43 8.74 1.36 23.26
CA PHE A 43 9.23 0.39 22.28
C PHE A 43 8.12 -0.57 21.81
N ARG A 44 7.37 -1.18 22.74
CA ARG A 44 6.23 -2.05 22.39
C ARG A 44 5.17 -1.33 21.55
N ASN A 45 4.89 -0.06 21.83
CA ASN A 45 3.96 0.72 21.04
C ASN A 45 4.49 0.98 19.62
N VAL A 46 5.79 1.22 19.47
CA VAL A 46 6.42 1.34 18.15
C VAL A 46 6.32 0.02 17.38
N ILE A 47 6.68 -1.11 17.99
CA ILE A 47 6.56 -2.45 17.36
C ILE A 47 5.12 -2.70 16.89
N LYS A 48 4.12 -2.45 17.73
CA LYS A 48 2.70 -2.57 17.33
C LYS A 48 2.35 -1.70 16.12
N ARG A 49 2.89 -0.47 16.04
CA ARG A 49 2.65 0.43 14.90
C ARG A 49 3.39 -0.05 13.65
N LEU A 50 4.63 -0.51 13.76
CA LEU A 50 5.38 -1.09 12.64
C LEU A 50 4.67 -2.33 12.06
N VAL A 51 4.05 -3.16 12.91
CA VAL A 51 3.17 -4.26 12.44
C VAL A 51 2.00 -3.72 11.65
N LYS A 52 1.31 -2.69 12.19
CA LYS A 52 0.18 -2.04 11.49
C LYS A 52 0.59 -1.44 10.14
N TYR A 53 1.81 -0.93 10.04
CA TYR A 53 2.36 -0.42 8.77
C TYR A 53 2.77 -1.53 7.80
N GLY A 54 2.92 -2.78 8.27
CA GLY A 54 3.44 -3.89 7.48
C GLY A 54 4.96 -3.85 7.27
N LEU A 55 5.68 -3.03 8.05
CA LEU A 55 7.14 -2.94 8.03
C LEU A 55 7.80 -4.07 8.82
N ILE A 56 7.07 -4.67 9.75
CA ILE A 56 7.41 -5.93 10.38
C ILE A 56 6.16 -6.81 10.42
N GLU A 57 6.35 -8.10 10.45
CA GLU A 57 5.26 -9.08 10.59
C GLU A 57 5.51 -9.92 11.83
N ARG A 58 4.44 -10.25 12.56
CA ARG A 58 4.52 -11.09 13.74
C ARG A 58 4.43 -12.55 13.31
N LEU A 59 5.48 -13.33 13.58
CA LEU A 59 5.50 -14.77 13.30
C LEU A 59 4.98 -15.58 14.49
N ASP A 60 5.27 -15.13 15.71
CA ASP A 60 4.84 -15.79 16.95
C ASP A 60 4.65 -14.75 18.08
N ARG A 61 4.40 -15.19 19.31
CA ARG A 61 4.15 -14.33 20.47
C ARG A 61 5.27 -13.31 20.68
N TYR A 62 6.53 -13.69 20.47
CA TYR A 62 7.70 -12.84 20.69
C TYR A 62 8.60 -12.66 19.47
N VAL A 63 8.32 -13.36 18.37
CA VAL A 63 9.17 -13.36 17.17
C VAL A 63 8.53 -12.55 16.04
N TYR A 64 9.33 -11.69 15.44
CA TYR A 64 8.94 -10.80 14.35
C TYR A 64 9.90 -10.96 13.18
N VAL A 65 9.44 -10.65 11.97
CA VAL A 65 10.26 -10.58 10.77
C VAL A 65 10.21 -9.18 10.18
N ILE A 66 11.36 -8.68 9.71
CA ILE A 66 11.46 -7.38 9.06
C ILE A 66 11.03 -7.49 7.60
N LYS A 67 10.18 -6.58 7.14
CA LYS A 67 9.75 -6.52 5.74
C LYS A 67 10.46 -5.38 5.02
N PRO A 68 10.60 -5.46 3.68
CA PRO A 68 11.09 -4.35 2.87
C PRO A 68 10.29 -3.06 3.09
N LEU A 69 10.98 -1.91 3.04
CA LEU A 69 10.34 -0.60 3.14
C LEU A 69 9.37 -0.37 1.96
N ASP A 70 9.72 -0.90 0.79
CA ASP A 70 8.97 -0.79 -0.44
C ASP A 70 7.52 -1.26 -0.24
N ASN A 71 7.30 -2.36 0.49
CA ASN A 71 5.94 -2.84 0.81
C ASN A 71 5.06 -1.79 1.49
N TYR A 72 5.63 -0.91 2.32
CA TYR A 72 4.91 0.19 2.95
C TYR A 72 4.70 1.35 1.97
N LEU A 73 5.73 1.69 1.20
CA LEU A 73 5.68 2.77 0.21
C LEU A 73 4.69 2.45 -0.92
N ASP A 74 4.66 1.20 -1.38
CA ASP A 74 3.72 0.71 -2.39
C ASP A 74 2.29 0.87 -1.88
N LYS A 75 2.00 0.48 -0.64
CA LYS A 75 0.67 0.69 -0.04
C LYS A 75 0.27 2.16 0.02
N LEU A 76 1.21 3.06 0.34
CA LEU A 76 0.95 4.49 0.31
C LEU A 76 0.69 4.99 -1.12
N MET A 77 1.51 4.55 -2.06
CA MET A 77 1.40 4.88 -3.47
C MET A 77 0.06 4.41 -4.04
N TYR A 78 -0.33 3.15 -3.84
CA TYR A 78 -1.61 2.61 -4.30
C TYR A 78 -2.79 3.41 -3.73
N GLY A 79 -2.77 3.73 -2.43
CA GLY A 79 -3.81 4.56 -1.81
C GLY A 79 -3.89 5.97 -2.39
N PHE A 80 -2.74 6.58 -2.69
CA PHE A 80 -2.66 7.89 -3.34
C PHE A 80 -3.20 7.85 -4.77
N LEU A 81 -2.74 6.90 -5.58
CA LEU A 81 -3.15 6.73 -6.98
C LEU A 81 -4.65 6.43 -7.07
N CYS A 82 -5.16 5.52 -6.25
CA CYS A 82 -6.58 5.21 -6.19
C CYS A 82 -7.42 6.46 -5.86
N SER A 83 -7.00 7.26 -4.87
CA SER A 83 -7.70 8.49 -4.49
C SER A 83 -7.75 9.52 -5.63
N LYS A 84 -6.70 9.60 -6.44
CA LYS A 84 -6.66 10.46 -7.62
C LYS A 84 -7.57 9.91 -8.72
N LEU A 85 -7.48 8.62 -9.01
CA LEU A 85 -8.24 7.98 -10.07
C LEU A 85 -9.75 8.03 -9.78
N MET A 86 -10.17 7.79 -8.53
CA MET A 86 -11.57 7.95 -8.09
C MET A 86 -12.12 9.36 -8.36
N ARG A 87 -11.31 10.41 -8.18
CA ARG A 87 -11.73 11.79 -8.50
C ARG A 87 -11.91 12.00 -9.99
N TYR A 88 -11.01 11.46 -10.81
CA TYR A 88 -11.13 11.53 -12.26
C TYR A 88 -12.36 10.76 -12.76
N ALA A 89 -12.58 9.51 -12.33
CA ALA A 89 -13.76 8.76 -12.75
C ALA A 89 -15.07 9.42 -12.33
N LYS A 90 -15.13 9.99 -11.12
CA LYS A 90 -16.33 10.75 -10.69
C LYS A 90 -16.65 11.93 -11.62
N SER A 91 -15.64 12.55 -12.23
CA SER A 91 -15.86 13.66 -13.18
C SER A 91 -16.45 13.23 -14.52
N ILE A 92 -16.38 11.93 -14.84
CA ILE A 92 -16.88 11.31 -16.08
C ILE A 92 -17.95 10.25 -15.80
N ASP A 93 -18.56 10.26 -14.60
CA ASP A 93 -19.56 9.29 -14.15
C ASP A 93 -19.16 7.80 -14.25
N GLY A 94 -17.85 7.54 -14.15
CA GLY A 94 -17.27 6.19 -14.07
C GLY A 94 -17.17 5.68 -12.62
N GLN A 95 -17.13 4.36 -12.46
CA GLN A 95 -16.92 3.70 -11.17
C GLN A 95 -15.56 3.04 -11.10
N ILE A 96 -14.88 3.15 -9.95
CA ILE A 96 -13.58 2.50 -9.73
C ILE A 96 -13.63 1.69 -8.46
N THR A 97 -13.17 0.46 -8.58
CA THR A 97 -12.86 -0.42 -7.45
C THR A 97 -11.35 -0.63 -7.41
N CYS A 98 -10.72 -0.22 -6.32
CA CYS A 98 -9.28 -0.40 -6.12
C CYS A 98 -9.01 -1.56 -5.17
N TYR A 99 -8.21 -2.51 -5.62
CA TYR A 99 -7.62 -3.58 -4.82
C TYR A 99 -6.16 -3.23 -4.49
N SER A 100 -5.48 -4.11 -3.76
CA SER A 100 -4.10 -3.92 -3.29
C SER A 100 -3.07 -3.77 -4.41
N ASP A 101 -3.31 -4.41 -5.55
CA ASP A 101 -2.38 -4.54 -6.68
C ASP A 101 -3.07 -4.30 -8.04
N GLU A 102 -4.37 -4.01 -8.03
CA GLU A 102 -5.19 -3.90 -9.22
C GLU A 102 -6.27 -2.83 -9.08
N PHE A 103 -6.44 -2.03 -10.12
CA PHE A 103 -7.56 -1.10 -10.26
C PHE A 103 -8.52 -1.60 -11.33
N VAL A 104 -9.78 -1.80 -10.93
CA VAL A 104 -10.88 -2.16 -11.84
C VAL A 104 -11.72 -0.93 -12.08
N ILE A 105 -11.88 -0.58 -13.35
CA ILE A 105 -12.56 0.63 -13.80
C ILE A 105 -13.76 0.20 -14.64
N THR A 106 -14.92 0.73 -14.31
CA THR A 106 -16.16 0.55 -15.06
C THR A 106 -16.55 1.89 -15.64
N LEU A 107 -16.52 1.99 -16.97
CA LEU A 107 -16.89 3.20 -17.73
C LEU A 107 -18.16 2.93 -18.51
N LYS A 108 -18.90 3.97 -18.89
CA LYS A 108 -20.14 3.82 -19.67
C LYS A 108 -19.90 3.58 -21.14
N ASP A 109 -18.87 4.21 -21.70
CA ASP A 109 -18.55 4.11 -23.13
C ASP A 109 -17.05 4.26 -23.42
N SER A 110 -16.67 4.07 -24.68
CA SER A 110 -15.28 4.20 -25.14
C SER A 110 -14.76 5.64 -25.17
N LYS A 111 -15.63 6.65 -25.21
CA LYS A 111 -15.20 8.06 -25.20
C LYS A 111 -14.66 8.44 -23.83
N GLU A 112 -15.30 7.95 -22.77
CA GLU A 112 -14.83 8.08 -21.39
C GLU A 112 -13.44 7.46 -21.21
N LEU A 113 -13.18 6.32 -21.87
CA LEU A 113 -11.87 5.66 -21.83
C LEU A 113 -10.78 6.56 -22.44
N ASP A 114 -11.03 7.17 -23.60
CA ASP A 114 -10.05 8.03 -24.26
C ASP A 114 -9.67 9.25 -23.40
N LEU A 115 -10.62 9.78 -22.62
CA LEU A 115 -10.38 10.91 -21.71
C LEU A 115 -9.41 10.58 -20.57
N ILE A 116 -9.41 9.32 -20.09
CA ILE A 116 -8.60 8.90 -18.94
C ILE A 116 -7.44 7.98 -19.31
N LYS A 117 -7.36 7.53 -20.56
CA LYS A 117 -6.35 6.56 -21.03
C LYS A 117 -4.93 6.96 -20.66
N TRP A 118 -4.57 8.22 -20.86
CA TRP A 118 -3.25 8.73 -20.50
C TRP A 118 -2.95 8.60 -19.00
N VAL A 119 -3.96 8.73 -18.13
CA VAL A 119 -3.81 8.51 -16.68
C VAL A 119 -3.58 7.02 -16.40
N LEU A 120 -4.32 6.14 -17.08
CA LEU A 120 -4.20 4.69 -16.90
C LEU A 120 -2.84 4.18 -17.35
N ASP A 121 -2.34 4.69 -18.48
CA ASP A 121 -1.02 4.37 -18.98
C ASP A 121 0.06 4.80 -17.98
N ARG A 122 -0.06 6.00 -17.40
CA ARG A 122 0.85 6.50 -16.37
C ARG A 122 0.78 5.68 -15.09
N ILE A 123 -0.41 5.25 -14.67
CA ILE A 123 -0.59 4.41 -13.48
C ILE A 123 0.06 3.03 -13.69
N SER A 124 -0.06 2.47 -14.89
CA SER A 124 0.51 1.17 -15.24
C SER A 124 2.04 1.16 -15.18
N LEU A 125 2.71 2.30 -15.38
CA LEU A 125 4.16 2.44 -15.21
C LEU A 125 4.64 2.19 -13.77
N PHE A 126 3.75 2.32 -12.78
CA PHE A 126 4.06 2.05 -11.38
C PHE A 126 3.84 0.57 -11.00
N GLY A 127 3.65 -0.32 -11.98
CA GLY A 127 3.43 -1.75 -11.74
C GLY A 127 2.03 -2.08 -11.21
N VAL A 128 1.09 -1.13 -11.31
CA VAL A 128 -0.32 -1.36 -10.93
C VAL A 128 -1.05 -2.02 -12.11
N LYS A 129 -1.74 -3.13 -11.89
CA LYS A 129 -2.60 -3.73 -12.93
C LYS A 129 -3.86 -2.88 -13.09
N VAL A 130 -4.26 -2.60 -14.33
CA VAL A 130 -5.49 -1.86 -14.63
C VAL A 130 -6.38 -2.73 -15.52
N ARG A 131 -7.60 -3.00 -15.06
CA ARG A 131 -8.65 -3.65 -15.85
C ARG A 131 -9.78 -2.67 -16.12
N VAL A 132 -10.16 -2.55 -17.39
CA VAL A 132 -11.28 -1.70 -17.83
C VAL A 132 -12.43 -2.60 -18.26
N HIS A 133 -13.61 -2.35 -17.70
CA HIS A 133 -14.88 -2.95 -18.12
C HIS A 133 -15.71 -1.88 -18.83
N LEU A 134 -16.09 -2.17 -20.06
CA LEU A 134 -17.07 -1.41 -20.82
C LEU A 134 -18.37 -2.23 -20.87
N PRO A 135 -19.56 -1.61 -20.72
CA PRO A 135 -20.80 -2.33 -20.90
C PRO A 135 -20.85 -2.91 -22.32
N PRO A 136 -21.50 -4.07 -22.50
CA PRO A 136 -21.68 -4.64 -23.83
C PRO A 136 -22.41 -3.60 -24.69
N GLN A 137 -21.83 -3.27 -25.85
CA GLN A 137 -22.54 -2.47 -26.84
C GLN A 137 -23.83 -3.23 -27.15
N LYS A 138 -24.99 -2.58 -26.96
CA LYS A 138 -26.25 -3.09 -27.48
C LYS A 138 -26.09 -3.15 -29.00
N SER A 139 -25.69 -4.31 -29.50
CA SER A 139 -25.81 -4.65 -30.91
C SER A 139 -27.25 -4.36 -31.29
N GLN A 140 -27.42 -3.40 -32.21
CA GLN A 140 -28.69 -3.11 -32.85
C GLN A 140 -29.24 -4.43 -33.39
N GLN A 141 -30.19 -5.05 -32.68
CA GLN A 141 -31.10 -6.00 -33.29
C GLN A 141 -32.09 -5.16 -34.10
N GLN A 142 -31.68 -4.83 -35.33
CA GLN A 142 -32.61 -4.60 -36.42
C GLN A 142 -33.06 -5.99 -36.89
N SER A 143 -34.34 -6.29 -36.73
CA SER A 143 -35.22 -6.99 -37.67
C SER A 143 -36.60 -7.11 -37.04
#